data_AF-A0A9Q1E4V4-F1
#
_entry.id   AF-A0A9Q1E4V4-F1
#
_cell.length_a   1.000
_cell.length_b   1.000
_cell.length_c   1.000
_cell.angle_alpha   90.00
_cell.angle_beta   90.00
_cell.angle_gamma   90.00
#
_symmetry.space_group_name_H-M   'P 1'
#
loop_
_entity.id
_entity.type
_entity.pdbx_description
1 polymer ?
#
loop_
_entity_poly.entity_id
_entity_poly.type
_entity_poly.pdbx_seq_one_letter_code
_entity_poly.pdbx_strand_id
1 'polypeptide(L)'
;MTAAMRHHWLLLGACGWMLLILMFASKFINLNFRVPDDYGGKPELLSWTESAMKNPKSSAPRDPSEPHEPEKRPPSSAPSAADVGTGEPLDWQAVETERLGLLSSVCRNSSLRNLTHTPISKFVLDRIFVCDKHKILFCQTPKVGNTQWKKVLIVLNGAFSAVEDIPENVVHDHEKNGLPRLSSLSDQEIHHRLGSYFKFFIVRRPL
;
A
#
# COMPACT_ATOMS: atom_id res chain seq x y z
N MET A 1 -16.75 -54.47 31.22
CA MET A 1 -15.74 -53.39 31.40
C MET A 1 -15.54 -52.62 30.09
N THR A 2 -16.57 -51.92 29.60
CA THR A 2 -16.64 -51.47 28.18
C THR A 2 -16.90 -49.97 27.97
N ALA A 3 -17.47 -49.25 28.94
CA ALA A 3 -17.74 -47.82 28.82
C ALA A 3 -16.46 -46.96 28.88
N ALA A 4 -15.56 -47.24 29.83
CA ALA A 4 -14.35 -46.45 30.06
C ALA A 4 -13.42 -46.39 28.83
N MET A 5 -13.24 -47.50 28.11
CA MET A 5 -12.43 -47.51 26.88
C MET A 5 -13.03 -46.62 25.79
N ARG A 6 -14.36 -46.57 25.65
CA ARG A 6 -15.01 -45.70 24.65
C ARG A 6 -14.79 -44.21 24.94
N HIS A 7 -14.87 -43.80 26.22
CA HIS A 7 -14.53 -42.43 26.61
C HIS A 7 -13.05 -42.09 26.37
N HIS A 8 -12.13 -43.02 26.63
CA HIS A 8 -10.70 -42.80 26.39
C HIS A 8 -10.39 -42.57 24.90
N TRP A 9 -10.97 -43.38 24.00
CA TRP A 9 -10.83 -43.20 22.55
C TRP A 9 -11.46 -41.88 22.04
N LEU A 10 -12.60 -41.48 22.60
CA LEU A 10 -13.23 -40.17 22.28
C LEU A 10 -12.36 -38.99 22.76
N LEU A 11 -11.76 -39.08 23.95
CA LEU A 11 -10.84 -38.06 24.47
C LEU A 11 -9.57 -37.94 23.61
N LEU A 12 -8.98 -39.05 23.19
CA LEU A 12 -7.83 -39.05 22.27
C LEU A 12 -8.19 -38.43 20.92
N GLY A 13 -9.35 -38.77 20.35
CA GLY A 13 -9.85 -38.19 19.10
C GLY A 13 -10.07 -36.68 19.20
N ALA A 14 -10.71 -36.22 20.28
CA ALA A 14 -10.94 -34.79 20.54
C ALA A 14 -9.62 -34.02 20.74
N CYS A 15 -8.66 -34.58 21.49
CA CYS A 15 -7.35 -33.98 21.69
C CYS A 15 -6.57 -33.83 20.37
N GLY A 16 -6.55 -34.87 19.54
CA GLY A 16 -5.93 -34.82 18.21
C GLY A 16 -6.57 -33.78 17.29
N TRP A 17 -7.91 -33.65 17.29
CA TRP A 17 -8.62 -32.61 16.54
C TRP A 17 -8.28 -31.19 17.04
N MET A 18 -8.24 -30.97 18.35
CA MET A 18 -7.87 -29.68 18.93
C MET A 18 -6.43 -29.28 18.56
N LEU A 19 -5.49 -30.22 18.55
CA LEU A 19 -4.10 -29.96 18.13
C LEU A 19 -3.99 -29.66 16.62
N LEU A 20 -4.76 -30.35 15.77
CA LEU A 20 -4.83 -30.06 14.34
C LEU A 20 -5.44 -28.67 14.06
N ILE A 21 -6.51 -28.31 14.76
CA ILE A 21 -7.11 -26.97 14.70
C ILE A 21 -6.10 -25.93 15.18
N LEU A 22 -5.37 -26.16 16.27
CA LEU A 22 -4.34 -25.25 16.79
C LEU A 22 -3.21 -25.06 15.77
N MET A 23 -2.72 -26.13 15.13
CA MET A 23 -1.69 -26.05 14.08
C MET A 23 -2.17 -25.27 12.85
N PHE A 24 -3.38 -25.58 12.36
CA PHE A 24 -3.95 -24.86 11.22
C PHE A 24 -4.19 -23.39 11.55
N ALA A 25 -4.80 -23.08 12.70
CA ALA A 25 -5.03 -21.71 13.15
C ALA A 25 -3.72 -20.94 13.32
N SER A 26 -2.70 -21.52 13.97
CA SER A 26 -1.37 -20.88 14.14
C SER A 26 -0.70 -20.57 12.80
N LYS A 27 -0.85 -21.47 11.81
CA LYS A 27 -0.34 -21.28 10.45
C LYS A 27 -1.16 -20.27 9.65
N PHE A 28 -2.48 -20.22 9.84
CA PHE A 28 -3.39 -19.26 9.20
C PHE A 28 -3.23 -17.85 9.79
N ILE A 29 -2.97 -17.72 11.08
CA ILE A 29 -2.61 -16.46 11.75
C ILE A 29 -1.28 -15.95 11.19
N ASN A 30 -0.26 -16.81 11.07
CA ASN A 30 1.01 -16.46 10.41
C ASN A 30 0.84 -16.03 8.95
N LEU A 31 -0.14 -16.59 8.23
CA LEU A 31 -0.37 -16.28 6.81
C LEU A 31 -1.19 -15.00 6.61
N ASN A 32 -2.24 -14.80 7.43
CA ASN A 32 -3.08 -13.60 7.41
C ASN A 32 -2.35 -12.35 7.91
N PHE A 33 -1.35 -12.49 8.81
CA PHE A 33 -0.51 -11.37 9.24
C PHE A 33 0.56 -10.96 8.20
N ARG A 34 0.48 -11.45 6.95
CA ARG A 34 1.32 -11.01 5.83
C ARG A 34 0.57 -10.14 4.80
N VAL A 35 -0.47 -9.45 5.25
CA VAL A 35 -1.03 -8.26 4.56
C VAL A 35 0.00 -7.10 4.70
N PRO A 36 0.27 -6.33 3.64
CA PRO A 36 1.43 -5.42 3.61
C PRO A 36 1.16 -4.02 4.18
N ASP A 37 0.91 -3.95 5.49
CA ASP A 37 1.19 -2.75 6.30
C ASP A 37 2.67 -2.81 6.73
N ASP A 38 3.54 -1.82 6.52
CA ASP A 38 3.48 -0.45 7.04
C ASP A 38 4.40 0.47 6.21
N TYR A 39 4.14 1.79 6.24
CA TYR A 39 4.91 2.85 5.57
C TYR A 39 5.71 3.71 6.58
N GLY A 40 6.19 3.10 7.68
CA GLY A 40 6.82 3.84 8.78
C GLY A 40 7.74 3.01 9.70
N GLY A 41 8.83 2.46 9.16
CA GLY A 41 9.80 1.69 9.95
C GLY A 41 10.46 2.50 11.08
N LYS A 42 9.95 2.36 12.31
CA LYS A 42 10.62 2.77 13.54
C LYS A 42 11.67 1.72 13.96
N PRO A 43 12.82 2.11 14.51
CA PRO A 43 13.75 1.17 15.12
C PRO A 43 13.11 0.42 16.30
N GLU A 44 13.45 -0.85 16.43
CA GLU A 44 13.04 -1.71 17.54
C GLU A 44 13.77 -1.28 18.83
N LEU A 45 13.03 -0.82 19.83
CA LEU A 45 13.54 -0.62 21.19
C LEU A 45 12.51 -1.07 22.22
N LEU A 46 12.94 -1.96 23.11
CA LEU A 46 12.09 -2.66 24.06
C LEU A 46 11.82 -1.81 25.33
N SER A 47 10.60 -1.30 25.48
CA SER A 47 9.93 -1.19 26.78
C SER A 47 8.45 -0.84 26.58
N TRP A 48 7.55 -1.60 27.21
CA TRP A 48 6.12 -1.25 27.27
C TRP A 48 5.73 -0.91 28.71
N THR A 49 5.03 0.20 28.87
CA THR A 49 4.15 0.46 30.02
C THR A 49 2.89 1.13 29.48
N GLU A 50 1.74 0.74 29.99
CA GLU A 50 0.44 1.08 29.41
C GLU A 50 0.02 2.53 29.70
N SER A 51 -0.75 3.14 28.78
CA SER A 51 -2.14 3.49 29.08
C SER A 51 -2.94 3.84 27.81
N ALA A 52 -4.24 4.07 27.96
CA ALA A 52 -5.20 4.20 26.86
C ALA A 52 -5.84 5.61 26.76
N MET A 53 -6.72 5.82 25.77
CA MET A 53 -8.16 6.12 25.98
C MET A 53 -8.79 7.06 24.91
N LYS A 54 -9.60 6.44 24.01
CA LYS A 54 -10.87 6.92 23.39
C LYS A 54 -10.98 8.30 22.68
N ASN A 55 -11.46 8.24 21.43
CA ASN A 55 -12.34 9.25 20.82
C ASN A 55 -13.75 9.24 21.42
N PRO A 56 -14.51 10.35 21.33
CA PRO A 56 -15.97 10.34 21.29
C PRO A 56 -16.54 10.82 19.94
N LYS A 57 -17.74 10.34 19.58
CA LYS A 57 -18.57 10.79 18.44
C LYS A 57 -19.97 11.11 18.98
N SER A 58 -20.63 12.15 18.47
CA SER A 58 -21.92 12.63 19.00
C SER A 58 -23.11 12.32 18.07
N SER A 59 -24.30 12.16 18.67
CA SER A 59 -25.58 11.90 18.00
C SER A 59 -26.77 12.16 18.96
N ALA A 60 -27.90 12.71 18.47
CA ALA A 60 -29.20 12.69 19.16
C ALA A 60 -30.38 12.98 18.18
N PRO A 61 -31.59 12.39 18.35
CA PRO A 61 -32.74 12.53 17.44
C PRO A 61 -34.03 13.11 18.09
N ARG A 62 -35.14 13.23 17.33
CA ARG A 62 -36.55 13.35 17.79
C ARG A 62 -37.56 12.72 16.79
N ASP A 63 -38.80 12.52 17.25
CA ASP A 63 -39.90 11.64 16.73
C ASP A 63 -41.26 12.13 17.36
N PRO A 64 -42.48 11.57 17.13
CA PRO A 64 -43.21 11.14 15.91
C PRO A 64 -44.71 11.65 15.83
N SER A 65 -45.55 11.04 14.95
CA SER A 65 -47.06 10.92 14.91
C SER A 65 -47.96 12.15 14.57
N GLU A 66 -49.13 12.13 13.87
CA GLU A 66 -49.90 11.24 12.90
C GLU A 66 -51.26 11.95 12.52
N PRO A 67 -52.32 11.38 11.84
CA PRO A 67 -52.53 10.30 10.82
C PRO A 67 -53.51 10.68 9.63
N HIS A 68 -54.00 9.68 8.85
CA HIS A 68 -55.23 9.57 7.96
C HIS A 68 -55.66 10.69 6.96
N GLU A 69 -55.81 10.53 5.61
CA GLU A 69 -56.57 9.59 4.70
C GLU A 69 -57.91 10.18 4.15
N PRO A 70 -58.45 9.81 2.95
CA PRO A 70 -57.98 8.82 1.94
C PRO A 70 -57.97 9.25 0.42
N GLU A 71 -57.26 8.44 -0.37
CA GLU A 71 -57.41 8.02 -1.80
C GLU A 71 -57.96 8.94 -2.96
N LYS A 72 -57.15 9.07 -4.05
CA LYS A 72 -57.51 8.71 -5.46
C LYS A 72 -56.34 8.79 -6.48
N ARG A 73 -56.37 7.96 -7.53
CA ARG A 73 -55.44 7.85 -8.69
C ARG A 73 -56.13 7.14 -9.88
N PRO A 74 -55.57 7.12 -11.12
CA PRO A 74 -54.70 8.10 -11.80
C PRO A 74 -55.46 8.65 -13.07
N PRO A 75 -54.89 9.01 -14.26
CA PRO A 75 -53.79 8.40 -15.04
C PRO A 75 -52.60 9.34 -15.34
N SER A 76 -51.64 8.80 -16.09
CA SER A 76 -50.31 9.33 -16.41
C SER A 76 -50.23 10.54 -17.35
N SER A 77 -49.31 11.47 -17.07
CA SER A 77 -48.27 11.89 -18.03
C SER A 77 -47.11 12.68 -17.36
N ALA A 78 -45.88 12.37 -17.78
CA ALA A 78 -44.58 13.04 -17.58
C ALA A 78 -44.38 14.05 -16.40
N PRO A 79 -43.49 13.76 -15.42
CA PRO A 79 -42.82 14.80 -14.64
C PRO A 79 -41.67 15.43 -15.44
N SER A 80 -41.61 16.76 -15.46
CA SER A 80 -40.44 17.53 -15.89
C SER A 80 -39.46 17.72 -14.74
N ALA A 81 -38.22 18.10 -15.07
CA ALA A 81 -37.14 18.53 -14.17
C ALA A 81 -36.63 17.54 -13.10
N ALA A 82 -35.39 17.08 -13.28
CA ALA A 82 -34.51 16.66 -12.19
C ALA A 82 -33.07 17.06 -12.50
N ASP A 83 -32.64 18.15 -11.88
CA ASP A 83 -31.27 18.52 -11.52
C ASP A 83 -30.11 17.95 -12.38
N VAL A 84 -29.71 18.70 -13.42
CA VAL A 84 -28.36 18.54 -13.99
C VAL A 84 -27.39 19.21 -13.03
N GLY A 85 -26.95 18.44 -12.02
CA GLY A 85 -25.96 18.88 -11.06
C GLY A 85 -24.66 19.26 -11.75
N THR A 86 -24.46 20.56 -11.98
CA THR A 86 -23.22 21.12 -12.49
C THR A 86 -22.14 20.94 -11.44
N GLY A 87 -21.33 19.89 -11.59
CA GLY A 87 -20.15 19.68 -10.77
C GLY A 87 -19.19 20.84 -10.98
N GLU A 88 -19.07 21.70 -9.97
CA GLU A 88 -18.19 22.87 -9.98
C GLU A 88 -16.78 22.50 -10.47
N PRO A 89 -16.19 23.28 -11.39
CA PRO A 89 -14.87 22.97 -11.92
C PRO A 89 -13.84 23.04 -10.79
N LEU A 90 -13.20 21.90 -10.52
CA LEU A 90 -12.15 21.78 -9.49
C LEU A 90 -11.09 22.87 -9.67
N ASP A 91 -10.96 23.76 -8.68
CA ASP A 91 -9.92 24.77 -8.64
C ASP A 91 -8.54 24.12 -8.39
N TRP A 92 -7.88 23.78 -9.49
CA TRP A 92 -6.51 23.27 -9.49
C TRP A 92 -5.49 24.26 -8.94
N GLN A 93 -5.78 25.56 -8.94
CA GLN A 93 -4.88 26.59 -8.43
C GLN A 93 -4.91 26.65 -6.90
N ALA A 94 -6.09 26.51 -6.27
CA ALA A 94 -6.20 26.28 -4.84
C ALA A 94 -5.53 24.96 -4.41
N VAL A 95 -5.82 23.85 -5.10
CA VAL A 95 -5.25 22.53 -4.79
C VAL A 95 -3.72 22.51 -4.89
N GLU A 96 -3.14 23.18 -5.89
CA GLU A 96 -1.68 23.26 -6.02
C GLU A 96 -1.05 24.21 -4.98
N THR A 97 -1.75 25.28 -4.61
CA THR A 97 -1.31 26.19 -3.52
C THR A 97 -1.26 25.46 -2.18
N GLU A 98 -2.26 24.62 -1.87
CA GLU A 98 -2.29 23.78 -0.67
C GLU A 98 -1.10 22.80 -0.64
N ARG A 99 -0.84 22.08 -1.74
CA ARG A 99 0.30 21.16 -1.88
C ARG A 99 1.64 21.85 -1.69
N LEU A 100 1.85 23.02 -2.29
CA LEU A 100 3.09 23.79 -2.14
C LEU A 100 3.25 24.31 -0.70
N GLY A 101 2.15 24.64 -0.01
CA GLY A 101 2.12 24.92 1.42
C GLY A 101 2.55 23.73 2.28
N LEU A 102 1.99 22.55 2.04
CA LEU A 102 2.34 21.30 2.73
C LEU A 102 3.80 20.91 2.46
N LEU A 103 4.26 20.93 1.20
CA LEU A 103 5.64 20.65 0.85
C LEU A 103 6.59 21.65 1.53
N SER A 104 6.26 22.95 1.54
CA SER A 104 7.07 23.95 2.24
C SER A 104 7.07 23.76 3.77
N SER A 105 6.02 23.22 4.39
CA SER A 105 6.03 22.97 5.84
C SER A 105 6.92 21.78 6.19
N VAL A 106 6.85 20.70 5.41
CA VAL A 106 7.71 19.51 5.54
C VAL A 106 9.19 19.87 5.29
N CYS A 107 9.51 20.62 4.23
CA CYS A 107 10.89 21.02 3.90
C CYS A 107 11.51 22.07 4.85
N ARG A 108 10.71 22.68 5.74
CA ARG A 108 11.19 23.51 6.86
C ARG A 108 11.58 22.67 8.08
N ASN A 109 11.14 21.41 8.20
CA ASN A 109 11.49 20.57 9.32
C ASN A 109 12.97 20.20 9.30
N SER A 110 13.73 20.68 10.30
CA SER A 110 15.17 20.50 10.40
C SER A 110 15.60 19.04 10.63
N SER A 111 14.74 18.20 11.22
CA SER A 111 15.06 16.78 11.42
C SER A 111 15.23 16.01 10.11
N LEU A 112 14.59 16.47 9.03
CA LEU A 112 14.68 15.86 7.70
C LEU A 112 15.89 16.35 6.89
N ARG A 113 16.61 17.39 7.36
CA ARG A 113 17.74 17.99 6.61
C ARG A 113 19.07 17.26 6.80
N ASN A 114 19.26 16.57 7.92
CA ASN A 114 20.54 15.94 8.28
C ASN A 114 20.64 14.44 7.89
N LEU A 115 19.69 13.94 7.08
CA LEU A 115 19.61 12.53 6.69
C LEU A 115 20.73 12.06 5.75
N THR A 116 21.55 12.97 5.22
CA THR A 116 22.68 12.69 4.31
C THR A 116 23.72 11.72 4.88
N HIS A 117 23.84 11.62 6.20
CA HIS A 117 24.77 10.71 6.89
C HIS A 117 24.09 9.42 7.40
N THR A 118 22.79 9.22 7.18
CA THR A 118 22.10 8.00 7.58
C THR A 118 22.34 6.90 6.54
N PRO A 119 22.86 5.71 6.93
CA PRO A 119 23.07 4.61 5.99
C PRO A 119 21.72 4.14 5.41
N ILE A 120 21.66 4.02 4.09
CA ILE A 120 20.44 3.60 3.39
C ILE A 120 20.21 2.11 3.64
N SER A 121 19.08 1.77 4.27
CA SER A 121 18.76 0.38 4.61
C SER A 121 18.55 -0.49 3.37
N LYS A 122 18.88 -1.80 3.47
CA LYS A 122 18.69 -2.75 2.36
C LYS A 122 17.25 -2.73 1.81
N PHE A 123 16.25 -2.54 2.67
CA PHE A 123 14.84 -2.37 2.32
C PHE A 123 14.58 -1.24 1.29
N VAL A 124 15.33 -0.13 1.39
CA VAL A 124 15.24 0.98 0.43
C VAL A 124 16.03 0.66 -0.83
N LEU A 125 17.25 0.11 -0.71
CA LEU A 125 18.07 -0.31 -1.85
C LEU A 125 17.37 -1.38 -2.71
N ASP A 126 16.57 -2.26 -2.09
CA ASP A 126 15.76 -3.29 -2.75
C ASP A 126 14.62 -2.73 -3.62
N ARG A 127 14.29 -1.45 -3.43
CA ARG A 127 13.25 -0.72 -4.17
C ARG A 127 13.85 0.23 -5.22
N ILE A 128 15.16 0.31 -5.35
CA ILE A 128 15.82 1.15 -6.37
C ILE A 128 16.29 0.25 -7.51
N PHE A 129 15.73 0.47 -8.70
CA PHE A 129 16.13 -0.20 -9.93
C PHE A 129 17.17 0.63 -10.68
N VAL A 130 18.14 -0.05 -11.30
CA VAL A 130 19.33 0.56 -11.90
C VAL A 130 19.30 0.37 -13.41
N CYS A 131 19.47 1.46 -14.17
CA CYS A 131 19.71 1.43 -15.61
C CYS A 131 21.04 2.13 -15.90
N ASP A 132 22.11 1.35 -16.03
CA ASP A 132 23.48 1.85 -16.17
C ASP A 132 23.70 2.58 -17.50
N LYS A 133 23.12 2.04 -18.59
CA LYS A 133 23.24 2.58 -19.95
C LYS A 133 22.83 4.05 -20.06
N HIS A 134 21.86 4.48 -19.24
CA HIS A 134 21.36 5.86 -19.20
C HIS A 134 21.70 6.59 -17.88
N LYS A 135 22.47 5.96 -16.97
CA LYS A 135 22.81 6.48 -15.63
C LYS A 135 21.58 6.89 -14.80
N ILE A 136 20.59 6.01 -14.72
CA ILE A 136 19.30 6.23 -14.06
C ILE A 136 19.12 5.31 -12.86
N LEU A 137 18.59 5.88 -11.77
CA LEU A 137 18.07 5.16 -10.60
C LEU A 137 16.56 5.44 -10.47
N PHE A 138 15.75 4.40 -10.52
CA PHE A 138 14.29 4.48 -10.39
C PHE A 138 13.83 3.93 -9.05
N CYS A 139 13.28 4.78 -8.20
CA CYS A 139 12.72 4.39 -6.91
C CYS A 139 11.29 3.87 -7.08
N GLN A 140 11.05 2.64 -6.65
CA GLN A 140 9.74 1.98 -6.72
C GLN A 140 8.73 2.60 -5.75
N THR A 141 7.81 3.38 -6.29
CA THR A 141 6.56 3.76 -5.62
C THR A 141 5.44 2.76 -5.98
N PRO A 142 4.64 2.25 -5.03
CA PRO A 142 3.50 1.39 -5.33
C PRO A 142 2.39 2.08 -6.14
N LYS A 143 1.62 1.32 -6.92
CA LYS A 143 0.37 1.72 -7.61
C LYS A 143 0.41 2.91 -8.60
N VAL A 144 1.56 3.58 -8.79
CA VAL A 144 1.78 4.67 -9.78
C VAL A 144 2.15 4.18 -11.18
N GLY A 145 1.75 2.97 -11.58
CA GLY A 145 2.16 2.36 -12.86
C GLY A 145 3.58 1.74 -12.84
N ASN A 146 4.07 1.32 -11.67
CA ASN A 146 5.43 0.79 -11.49
C ASN A 146 5.84 -0.31 -12.48
N THR A 147 4.94 -1.21 -12.87
CA THR A 147 5.22 -2.25 -13.87
C THR A 147 5.54 -1.68 -15.25
N GLN A 148 4.82 -0.63 -15.67
CA GLN A 148 5.08 0.03 -16.96
C GLN A 148 6.45 0.72 -16.96
N TRP A 149 6.79 1.40 -15.86
CA TRP A 149 8.12 2.00 -15.70
C TRP A 149 9.24 0.98 -15.61
N LYS A 150 9.00 -0.22 -15.08
CA LYS A 150 9.94 -1.34 -15.21
C LYS A 150 10.10 -1.77 -16.66
N LYS A 151 9.03 -1.96 -17.43
CA LYS A 151 9.14 -2.29 -18.88
C LYS A 151 9.96 -1.25 -19.64
N VAL A 152 9.70 0.04 -19.43
CA VAL A 152 10.49 1.14 -20.00
C VAL A 152 11.98 1.01 -19.62
N LEU A 153 12.31 0.76 -18.35
CA LEU A 153 13.70 0.61 -17.91
C LEU A 153 14.37 -0.66 -18.43
N ILE A 154 13.64 -1.75 -18.64
CA ILE A 154 14.12 -3.00 -19.23
C ILE A 154 14.55 -2.77 -20.70
N VAL A 155 13.72 -2.05 -21.48
CA VAL A 155 14.08 -1.62 -22.86
C VAL A 155 15.25 -0.65 -22.84
N LEU A 156 15.24 0.36 -21.97
CA LEU A 156 16.34 1.33 -21.85
C LEU A 156 17.66 0.64 -21.47
N ASN A 157 17.65 -0.37 -20.59
CA ASN A 157 18.85 -1.13 -20.25
C ASN A 157 19.32 -2.07 -21.39
N GLY A 158 18.50 -2.27 -22.43
CA GLY A 158 18.83 -3.03 -23.63
C GLY A 158 18.50 -4.52 -23.58
N ALA A 159 17.69 -4.97 -22.62
CA ALA A 159 17.30 -6.38 -22.50
C ALA A 159 16.19 -6.80 -23.49
N PHE A 160 15.39 -5.83 -23.97
CA PHE A 160 14.31 -6.02 -24.95
C PHE A 160 14.27 -4.84 -25.93
N SER A 161 13.67 -5.04 -27.11
CA SER A 161 13.62 -4.02 -28.17
C SER A 161 12.45 -3.05 -27.99
N ALA A 162 11.26 -3.55 -27.65
CA ALA A 162 10.06 -2.77 -27.37
C ALA A 162 9.44 -3.11 -26.00
N VAL A 163 8.51 -2.28 -25.54
CA VAL A 163 7.82 -2.47 -24.25
C VAL A 163 6.78 -3.59 -24.33
N GLU A 164 6.21 -3.72 -25.53
CA GLU A 164 5.17 -4.66 -25.94
C GLU A 164 5.69 -6.11 -25.96
N ASP A 165 6.97 -6.29 -26.30
CA ASP A 165 7.67 -7.57 -26.33
C ASP A 165 7.83 -8.21 -24.93
N ILE A 166 7.72 -7.43 -23.85
CA ILE A 166 8.08 -7.87 -22.49
C ILE A 166 6.90 -8.61 -21.82
N PRO A 167 7.01 -9.93 -21.58
CA PRO A 167 5.95 -10.69 -20.92
C PRO A 167 5.78 -10.25 -19.46
N GLU A 168 4.54 -10.14 -19.00
CA GLU A 168 4.23 -9.59 -17.67
C GLU A 168 4.90 -10.41 -16.54
N ASN A 169 4.97 -11.73 -16.69
CA ASN A 169 5.67 -12.61 -15.75
C ASN A 169 7.18 -12.34 -15.70
N VAL A 170 7.80 -11.92 -16.80
CA VAL A 170 9.23 -11.58 -16.84
C VAL A 170 9.51 -10.28 -16.11
N VAL A 171 8.66 -9.24 -16.21
CA VAL A 171 8.89 -7.93 -15.53
C VAL A 171 9.13 -8.09 -14.02
N HIS A 172 8.43 -9.05 -13.42
CA HIS A 172 8.47 -9.34 -11.98
C HIS A 172 9.55 -10.36 -11.60
N ASP A 173 10.13 -11.08 -12.56
CA ASP A 173 11.23 -12.03 -12.36
C ASP A 173 12.57 -11.28 -12.29
N HIS A 174 13.18 -11.24 -11.10
CA HIS A 174 14.41 -10.47 -10.84
C HIS A 174 15.68 -11.11 -11.40
N GLU A 175 15.62 -12.36 -11.87
CA GLU A 175 16.74 -13.05 -12.50
C GLU A 175 16.70 -12.88 -14.02
N LYS A 176 15.50 -12.75 -14.60
CA LYS A 176 15.28 -12.75 -16.06
C LYS A 176 14.93 -11.39 -16.66
N ASN A 177 14.57 -10.39 -15.86
CA ASN A 177 14.17 -9.07 -16.39
C ASN A 177 15.32 -8.18 -16.87
N GLY A 178 16.58 -8.47 -16.54
CA GLY A 178 17.73 -7.64 -16.92
C GLY A 178 17.74 -6.23 -16.30
N LEU A 179 16.97 -6.02 -15.23
CA LEU A 179 16.83 -4.75 -14.51
C LEU A 179 17.34 -4.90 -13.06
N PRO A 180 18.65 -4.74 -12.82
CA PRO A 180 19.25 -4.98 -11.50
C PRO A 180 18.72 -4.02 -10.43
N ARG A 181 18.77 -4.48 -9.18
CA ARG A 181 18.49 -3.67 -8.00
C ARG A 181 19.77 -3.02 -7.50
N LEU A 182 19.66 -1.87 -6.85
CA LEU A 182 20.80 -1.25 -6.17
C LEU A 182 21.30 -2.14 -5.01
N SER A 183 20.42 -2.93 -4.37
CA SER A 183 20.72 -3.87 -3.28
C SER A 183 21.46 -5.15 -3.67
N SER A 184 21.76 -5.36 -4.95
CA SER A 184 22.53 -6.51 -5.47
C SER A 184 23.91 -6.13 -6.02
N LEU A 185 24.33 -4.88 -5.82
CA LEU A 185 25.65 -4.36 -6.21
C LEU A 185 26.56 -4.22 -4.97
N SER A 186 27.86 -4.03 -5.20
CA SER A 186 28.81 -3.77 -4.10
C SER A 186 28.65 -2.37 -3.49
N ASP A 187 29.10 -2.16 -2.25
CA ASP A 187 28.96 -0.86 -1.58
C ASP A 187 29.65 0.28 -2.36
N GLN A 188 30.81 0.03 -2.98
CA GLN A 188 31.51 1.00 -3.82
C GLN A 188 30.67 1.41 -5.04
N GLU A 189 30.03 0.44 -5.68
CA GLU A 189 29.12 0.66 -6.80
C GLU A 189 27.84 1.39 -6.40
N ILE A 190 27.28 1.05 -5.24
CA ILE A 190 26.10 1.71 -4.67
C ILE A 190 26.42 3.19 -4.46
N HIS A 191 27.55 3.52 -3.80
CA HIS A 191 27.98 4.90 -3.60
C HIS A 191 28.29 5.62 -4.92
N HIS A 192 28.94 4.97 -5.89
CA HIS A 192 29.22 5.57 -7.20
C HIS A 192 27.92 5.96 -7.93
N ARG A 193 26.94 5.05 -7.99
CA ARG A 193 25.66 5.28 -8.66
C ARG A 193 24.80 6.29 -7.90
N LEU A 194 24.74 6.21 -6.56
CA LEU A 194 24.10 7.24 -5.72
C LEU A 194 24.76 8.61 -5.83
N GLY A 195 26.06 8.69 -6.12
CA GLY A 195 26.75 9.95 -6.40
C GLY A 195 26.42 10.53 -7.78
N SER A 196 26.43 9.69 -8.82
CA SER A 196 26.52 10.14 -10.23
C SER A 196 25.27 9.94 -11.10
N TYR A 197 24.29 9.15 -10.66
CA TYR A 197 23.11 8.82 -11.49
C TYR A 197 21.92 9.74 -11.18
N PHE A 198 21.11 9.99 -12.20
CA PHE A 198 19.83 10.70 -12.05
C PHE A 198 18.84 9.81 -11.29
N LYS A 199 18.35 10.30 -10.13
CA LYS A 199 17.36 9.58 -9.33
C LYS A 199 15.98 10.17 -9.55
N PHE A 200 14.98 9.34 -9.78
CA PHE A 200 13.59 9.76 -9.84
C PHE A 200 12.64 8.73 -9.22
N PHE A 201 11.48 9.23 -8.81
CA PHE A 201 10.33 8.48 -8.36
C PHE A 201 9.09 9.13 -8.99
N ILE A 202 7.93 8.47 -8.89
CA ILE A 202 6.69 8.96 -9.49
C ILE A 202 5.59 8.96 -8.44
N VAL A 203 4.79 10.01 -8.43
CA VAL A 203 3.57 10.15 -7.63
C VAL A 203 2.37 10.26 -8.56
N ARG A 204 1.24 9.68 -8.17
CA ARG A 204 -0.05 9.83 -8.87
C ARG A 204 -1.01 10.56 -7.95
N ARG A 205 -1.34 11.82 -8.26
CA ARG A 205 -2.09 12.75 -7.41
C ARG A 205 -1.60 12.73 -5.95
N PRO A 206 -0.62 13.58 -5.56
CA PRO A 206 -0.52 13.94 -4.15
C PRO A 206 -1.88 14.49 -3.69
N LEU A 207 -2.48 13.77 -2.74
CA LEU A 207 -3.57 14.19 -1.88
C LEU A 207 -2.93 14.70 -0.59
#